data_AF-A0A4Q5YYX2-F1
#
_entry.id   AF-A0A4Q5YYX2-F1
#
_cell.length_a   1.000
_cell.length_b   1.000
_cell.length_c   1.000
_cell.angle_alpha   90.00
_cell.angle_beta   90.00
_cell.angle_gamma   90.00
#
_symmetry.space_group_name_H-M   'P 1'
#
loop_
_entity.id
_entity.type
_entity.pdbx_description
1 polymer ?
#
loop_
_entity_poly.entity_id
_entity_poly.type
_entity_poly.pdbx_seq_one_letter_code
_entity_poly.pdbx_strand_id
1 'polypeptide(L)'
;MSTKNLLKLHEAIAVVLLSKKNRTASFDEIANEINQRKLYLRKDGDDVPAYQIRQRSLLSNGRYHHLFEVFGKDFLRLRNGQPSNN
;
A
#
# COMPACT_ATOMS: atom_id res chain seq x y z
N MET A 1 -15.13 -17.21 -11.11
CA MET A 1 -15.73 -16.66 -9.88
C MET A 1 -15.08 -15.31 -9.60
N SER A 2 -15.84 -14.21 -9.50
CA SER A 2 -15.26 -12.91 -9.14
C SER A 2 -14.93 -12.89 -7.66
N THR A 3 -13.67 -13.13 -7.30
CA THR A 3 -13.14 -12.88 -5.96
C THR A 3 -13.21 -11.39 -5.68
N LYS A 4 -14.29 -10.96 -5.04
CA LYS A 4 -14.47 -9.56 -4.66
C LYS A 4 -13.53 -9.29 -3.48
N ASN A 5 -12.44 -8.58 -3.73
CA ASN A 5 -11.54 -8.17 -2.64
C ASN A 5 -12.31 -7.36 -1.60
N LEU A 6 -12.06 -7.65 -0.33
CA LEU A 6 -12.61 -6.90 0.80
C LEU A 6 -12.03 -5.48 0.86
N LEU A 7 -10.77 -5.32 0.46
CA LEU A 7 -10.06 -4.05 0.44
C LEU A 7 -9.63 -3.69 -0.99
N LYS A 8 -9.46 -2.41 -1.26
CA LYS A 8 -8.71 -1.90 -2.41
C LYS A 8 -7.22 -1.97 -2.09
N LEU A 9 -6.37 -1.97 -3.13
CA LEU A 9 -4.92 -2.09 -2.94
C LEU A 9 -4.34 -1.04 -1.98
N HIS A 10 -4.75 0.22 -2.07
CA HIS A 10 -4.25 1.27 -1.16
C HIS A 10 -4.73 1.09 0.28
N GLU A 11 -5.94 0.56 0.50
CA GLU A 11 -6.44 0.23 1.84
C GLU A 11 -5.64 -0.93 2.43
N ALA A 12 -5.35 -1.97 1.63
CA ALA A 12 -4.50 -3.08 2.04
C ALA A 12 -3.07 -2.62 2.40
N ILE A 13 -2.48 -1.73 1.61
CA ILE A 13 -1.19 -1.09 1.90
C ILE A 13 -1.25 -0.33 3.24
N ALA A 14 -2.29 0.48 3.45
CA ALA A 14 -2.47 1.24 4.68
C ALA A 14 -2.61 0.32 5.90
N VAL A 15 -3.35 -0.78 5.80
CA VAL A 15 -3.48 -1.79 6.87
C VAL A 15 -2.13 -2.40 7.25
N VAL A 16 -1.30 -2.77 6.27
CA VAL A 16 0.04 -3.30 6.54
C VAL A 16 0.91 -2.26 7.25
N LEU A 17 0.93 -1.03 6.75
CA LEU A 17 1.71 0.04 7.37
C LEU A 17 1.19 0.35 8.79
N LEU A 18 -0.12 0.37 9.03
CA LEU A 18 -0.68 0.57 10.36
C LEU A 18 -0.26 -0.52 11.37
N SER A 19 0.00 -1.74 10.92
CA SER A 19 0.53 -2.81 11.78
C SER A 19 2.03 -2.70 12.08
N LYS A 20 2.78 -1.84 11.38
CA LYS A 20 4.22 -1.63 11.64
C LYS A 20 4.44 -0.56 12.70
N LYS A 21 5.40 -0.80 13.61
CA LYS A 21 5.77 0.13 14.70
C LYS A 21 6.01 1.57 14.22
N ASN A 22 6.70 1.73 13.10
CA ASN A 22 7.04 3.03 12.52
C ASN A 22 6.11 3.46 11.39
N ARG A 23 5.10 2.65 11.07
CA ARG A 23 4.25 2.81 9.88
C ARG A 23 5.04 2.86 8.57
N THR A 24 6.12 2.09 8.53
CA THR A 24 7.06 2.00 7.41
C THR A 24 7.29 0.55 7.04
N ALA A 25 7.38 0.26 5.75
CA ALA A 25 7.81 -1.03 5.22
C ALA A 25 8.33 -0.86 3.79
N SER A 26 9.12 -1.82 3.31
CA SER A 26 9.51 -1.85 1.90
C SER A 26 8.35 -2.29 1.00
N PHE A 27 8.44 -2.01 -0.30
CA PHE A 27 7.43 -2.47 -1.26
C PHE A 27 7.26 -4.00 -1.27
N ASP A 28 8.37 -4.74 -1.12
CA ASP A 28 8.38 -6.20 -1.04
C ASP A 28 7.73 -6.71 0.24
N GLU A 29 8.04 -6.10 1.39
CA GLU A 29 7.42 -6.46 2.67
C GLU A 29 5.90 -6.24 2.62
N ILE A 30 5.47 -5.12 2.04
CA ILE A 30 4.05 -4.81 1.90
C ILE A 30 3.35 -5.82 1.01
N ALA A 31 3.94 -6.14 -0.15
CA ALA A 31 3.40 -7.14 -1.06
C ALA A 31 3.28 -8.51 -0.37
N ASN A 32 4.36 -8.94 0.29
CA ASN A 32 4.39 -10.23 0.99
C ASN A 32 3.30 -10.30 2.07
N GLU A 33 3.16 -9.27 2.91
CA GLU A 33 2.11 -9.27 3.93
C GLU A 33 0.70 -9.24 3.35
N ILE A 34 0.45 -8.48 2.28
CA ILE A 34 -0.85 -8.46 1.60
C ILE A 34 -1.20 -9.86 1.08
N ASN A 35 -0.23 -10.55 0.50
CA ASN A 35 -0.41 -11.89 -0.07
C ASN A 35 -0.59 -12.95 1.02
N GLN A 36 0.26 -12.93 2.05
CA GLN A 36 0.18 -13.83 3.21
C GLN A 36 -1.15 -13.70 3.96
N ARG A 37 -1.61 -12.46 4.16
CA ARG A 37 -2.87 -12.17 4.85
C ARG A 37 -4.09 -12.17 3.93
N LYS A 38 -3.88 -12.42 2.62
CA LYS A 38 -4.90 -12.37 1.55
C LYS A 38 -5.78 -11.12 1.62
N LEU A 39 -5.18 -9.96 1.93
CA LEU A 39 -5.89 -8.68 2.07
C LEU A 39 -6.37 -8.13 0.73
N TYR A 40 -5.66 -8.49 -0.35
CA TYR A 40 -5.97 -8.10 -1.71
C TYR A 40 -5.38 -9.13 -2.68
N LEU A 41 -6.16 -9.53 -3.67
CA LEU A 41 -5.73 -10.31 -4.82
C LEU A 41 -5.89 -9.47 -6.09
N ARG A 42 -5.08 -9.75 -7.09
CA ARG A 42 -5.28 -9.17 -8.42
C ARG A 42 -6.60 -9.67 -9.02
N LYS A 43 -7.06 -8.98 -10.08
CA LYS A 43 -8.26 -9.39 -10.83
C LYS A 43 -8.16 -10.83 -11.36
N ASP A 44 -6.93 -11.26 -11.64
CA ASP A 44 -6.62 -12.58 -12.16
C ASP A 44 -6.58 -13.67 -11.05
N GLY A 45 -6.76 -13.29 -9.78
CA GLY A 45 -6.66 -14.17 -8.61
C GLY A 45 -5.25 -14.30 -8.05
N ASP A 46 -4.24 -13.83 -8.78
CA ASP A 46 -2.84 -13.88 -8.38
C ASP A 46 -2.48 -12.90 -7.25
N ASP A 47 -1.37 -13.21 -6.61
CA ASP A 47 -0.70 -12.40 -5.61
C ASP A 47 -0.25 -11.04 -6.20
N VAL A 48 -0.22 -10.01 -5.36
CA VAL A 48 0.21 -8.66 -5.75
C VAL A 48 1.74 -8.56 -5.74
N PRO A 49 2.38 -8.09 -6.82
CA PRO A 49 3.82 -7.86 -6.85
C PRO A 49 4.21 -6.50 -6.25
N ALA A 50 5.44 -6.40 -5.73
CA ALA A 50 6.00 -5.18 -5.13
C ALA A 50 5.96 -3.96 -6.08
N TYR A 51 6.24 -4.17 -7.38
CA TYR A 51 6.12 -3.12 -8.40
C TYR A 51 4.73 -2.47 -8.43
N GLN A 52 3.66 -3.25 -8.20
CA GLN A 52 2.30 -2.73 -8.20
C GLN A 52 2.01 -1.89 -6.95
N ILE A 53 2.64 -2.23 -5.81
CA ILE A 53 2.64 -1.39 -4.60
C ILE A 53 3.31 -0.06 -4.91
N ARG A 54 4.53 -0.12 -5.46
CA ARG A 54 5.32 1.05 -5.86
C ARG A 54 4.57 1.95 -6.82
N GLN A 55 3.95 1.40 -7.87
CA GLN A 55 3.13 2.20 -8.78
C GLN A 55 1.94 2.84 -8.07
N ARG A 56 1.26 2.12 -7.17
CA ARG A 56 0.09 2.66 -6.47
C ARG A 56 0.47 3.81 -5.54
N SER A 57 1.63 3.74 -4.89
CA SER A 57 2.16 4.81 -4.05
C SER A 57 2.77 5.96 -4.84
N LEU A 58 3.41 5.69 -5.99
CA LEU A 58 4.13 6.71 -6.77
C LEU A 58 3.28 7.41 -7.82
N LEU A 59 2.22 6.78 -8.36
CA LEU A 59 1.42 7.33 -9.47
C LEU A 59 0.96 8.76 -9.11
N SER A 60 1.65 9.72 -9.72
CA SER A 60 1.73 11.15 -9.38
C SER A 60 0.44 11.96 -9.54
N ASN A 61 -0.69 11.34 -9.92
CA ASN A 61 -1.97 12.04 -10.07
C ASN A 61 -2.81 12.03 -8.78
N GLY A 62 -2.19 12.55 -7.70
CA GLY A 62 -2.87 13.24 -6.60
C GLY A 62 -3.68 12.43 -5.58
N ARG A 63 -4.08 11.18 -5.85
CA ARG A 63 -5.11 10.54 -4.99
C ARG A 63 -4.60 10.06 -3.63
N TYR A 64 -3.32 9.70 -3.48
CA TYR A 64 -2.81 9.12 -2.23
C TYR A 64 -1.45 9.67 -1.77
N HIS A 65 -0.94 10.75 -2.37
CA HIS A 65 0.29 11.43 -1.91
C HIS A 65 0.16 11.99 -0.49
N HIS A 66 -1.07 12.34 -0.09
CA HIS A 66 -1.36 12.76 1.28
C HIS A 66 -1.38 11.59 2.27
N LEU A 67 -1.53 10.34 1.79
CA LEU A 67 -1.53 9.14 2.63
C LEU A 67 -0.15 8.48 2.68
N PHE A 68 0.59 8.49 1.57
CA PHE A 68 1.84 7.76 1.47
C PHE A 68 3.02 8.67 1.16
N GLU A 69 4.08 8.49 1.92
CA GLU A 69 5.37 9.11 1.70
C GLU A 69 6.36 8.03 1.25
N VAL A 70 6.88 8.16 0.03
CA VAL A 70 7.99 7.33 -0.41
C VAL A 70 9.27 7.99 0.08
N PHE A 71 10.09 7.24 0.82
CA PHE A 71 11.38 7.72 1.31
C PHE A 71 12.45 6.67 1.03
N GLY A 72 13.64 7.12 0.64
CA GLY A 72 14.64 6.22 0.05
C GLY A 72 14.19 5.64 -1.29
N LYS A 73 14.88 4.58 -1.74
CA LYS A 73 14.63 3.96 -3.06
C LYS A 73 13.42 3.01 -3.04
N ASP A 74 13.18 2.34 -1.91
CA ASP A 74 12.28 1.18 -1.84
C ASP A 74 11.34 1.16 -0.62
N PHE A 75 11.29 2.24 0.19
CA PHE A 75 10.46 2.30 1.40
C PHE A 75 9.24 3.20 1.26
N LEU A 76 8.16 2.77 1.92
CA LEU A 76 6.90 3.48 1.99
C LEU A 76 6.54 3.75 3.45
N ARG A 77 6.11 4.97 3.74
CA ARG A 77 5.58 5.39 5.04
C ARG A 77 4.13 5.83 4.90
N LEU A 78 3.30 5.48 5.89
CA LEU A 78 1.96 6.04 6.01
C LEU A 78 2.05 7.39 6.72
N ARG A 79 1.59 8.45 6.06
CA ARG A 79 1.42 9.77 6.67
C ARG A 79 0.27 9.68 7.67
N ASN A 80 0.54 10.06 8.91
CA ASN A 80 -0.55 10.37 9.84
C ASN A 80 -1.25 11.59 9.27
N GLY A 81 -2.56 11.51 9.00
CA GLY A 81 -3.34 12.66 8.58
C GLY A 81 -3.14 13.83 9.55
N GLN A 82 -2.22 14.71 9.22
CA GLN A 82 -2.15 16.06 9.72
C GLN A 82 -2.78 16.90 8.62
N PRO A 83 -3.78 17.75 8.94
CA PRO A 83 -4.33 18.66 7.96
C PRO A 83 -3.16 19.49 7.43
N SER A 84 -3.01 19.55 6.10
CA SER A 84 -2.24 20.63 5.48
C SER A 84 -2.89 21.94 5.94
N ASN A 85 -2.27 22.60 6.91
CA ASN A 85 -2.58 23.97 7.24
C ASN A 85 -1.64 24.84 6.39
N ASN A 86 -2.10 25.23 5.21
CA ASN A 86 -1.78 26.52 4.60
C ASN A 86 -2.74 26.81 3.43
#